data_AF-A0A9W6T9J7-F1
#
_entry.id   AF-A0A9W6T9J7-F1
#
_cell.length_a   1.000
_cell.length_b   1.000
_cell.length_c   1.000
_cell.angle_alpha   90.00
_cell.angle_beta   90.00
_cell.angle_gamma   90.00
#
_symmetry.space_group_name_H-M   'P 1'
#
loop_
_entity.id
_entity.type
_entity.pdbx_description
1 polymer ?
#
loop_
_entity_poly.entity_id
_entity_poly.type
_entity_poly.pdbx_seq_one_letter_code
_entity_poly.pdbx_strand_id
1 'polypeptide(L)'
;MSGRAGRRGLDDRGIVIMMIDEKMEPQIAKGMVKGVADRLDSAFHLGYNMILNLMRVEGISPKFMLERSFYQFQNTVAVPALEKKIEELKEEAEDIQVDDSDNVKEYYDIRKQLDQYNEDYSKVISHPGNILPHLKGGRLIKIKIGAHDYGWGIVISFSKRKSRNQAQFSDHESYLVQVFVNTMYVDSPVNLIKPMNPNLVDGIRPAKKGEKARSEVIPITLDSIKSISSCRSILPNDINNKQARKTLNKALKEIIKRFPDD
;
A
#
# COMPACT_ATOMS: atom_id res chain seq x y z
N MET A 1 -8.12 27.92 1.20
CA MET A 1 -6.93 28.73 1.56
C MET A 1 -6.09 29.10 0.34
N SER A 2 -5.77 28.16 -0.56
CA SER A 2 -5.03 28.42 -1.81
C SER A 2 -5.63 29.51 -2.71
N GLY A 3 -6.97 29.64 -2.75
CA GLY A 3 -7.66 30.67 -3.54
C GLY A 3 -7.43 32.13 -3.10
N ARG A 4 -6.64 32.39 -2.06
CA ARG A 4 -6.21 33.75 -1.68
C ARG A 4 -4.96 34.24 -2.44
N ALA A 5 -4.26 33.35 -3.15
CA ALA A 5 -3.07 33.72 -3.92
C ALA A 5 -3.43 34.32 -5.28
N GLY A 6 -2.80 35.45 -5.62
CA GLY A 6 -3.01 36.19 -6.87
C GLY A 6 -4.07 37.30 -6.73
N ARG A 7 -3.66 38.55 -6.97
CA ARG A 7 -4.54 39.72 -6.90
C ARG A 7 -5.13 40.03 -8.27
N ARG A 8 -6.46 40.17 -8.32
CA ARG A 8 -7.21 40.46 -9.54
C ARG A 8 -6.71 41.76 -10.19
N GLY A 9 -6.21 41.66 -11.42
CA GLY A 9 -5.74 42.79 -12.22
C GLY A 9 -4.33 43.29 -11.92
N LEU A 10 -3.60 42.67 -10.98
CA LEU A 10 -2.22 43.05 -10.64
C LEU A 10 -1.20 41.92 -10.86
N ASP A 11 -1.60 40.67 -10.65
CA ASP A 11 -0.69 39.52 -10.76
C ASP A 11 -1.16 38.58 -11.88
N ASP A 12 -0.25 38.10 -12.75
CA ASP A 12 -0.57 37.18 -13.85
C ASP A 12 -0.97 35.78 -13.36
N ARG A 13 -0.48 35.37 -12.19
CA ARG A 13 -0.74 34.06 -11.58
C ARG A 13 -0.58 34.09 -10.06
N GLY A 14 -1.37 33.28 -9.36
CA GLY A 14 -1.19 32.99 -7.94
C GLY A 14 -0.20 31.86 -7.72
N ILE A 15 0.81 32.06 -6.88
CA ILE A 15 1.77 31.02 -6.51
C ILE A 15 1.42 30.52 -5.10
N VAL A 16 1.21 29.21 -4.97
CA VAL A 16 0.96 28.55 -3.69
C VAL A 16 2.07 27.52 -3.48
N ILE A 17 2.80 27.66 -2.37
CA ILE A 17 3.87 26.75 -1.99
C ILE A 17 3.39 25.95 -0.78
N MET A 18 3.40 24.62 -0.90
CA MET A 18 3.03 23.70 0.17
C MET A 18 4.31 23.09 0.74
N MET A 19 4.55 23.29 2.03
CA MET A 19 5.64 22.63 2.75
C MET A 19 5.14 21.24 3.19
N ILE A 20 5.84 20.19 2.78
CA ILE A 20 5.46 18.80 3.04
C ILE A 20 6.56 18.11 3.86
N ASP A 21 6.15 17.33 4.86
CA ASP A 21 7.04 16.47 5.65
C ASP A 21 7.02 15.01 5.15
N GLU A 22 8.02 14.21 5.50
CA GLU A 22 8.20 12.83 5.03
C GLU A 22 7.04 11.89 5.40
N LYS A 23 6.21 12.26 6.39
CA LYS A 23 5.07 11.47 6.85
C LYS A 23 3.82 11.58 5.98
N MET A 24 3.80 12.48 5.01
CA MET A 24 2.63 12.72 4.17
C MET A 24 2.55 11.71 3.03
N GLU A 25 1.46 10.96 2.95
CA GLU A 25 1.24 10.04 1.84
C GLU A 25 1.00 10.79 0.50
N PRO A 26 1.57 10.32 -0.62
CA PRO A 26 1.40 10.98 -1.91
C PRO A 26 -0.06 11.13 -2.35
N GLN A 27 -0.93 10.17 -2.01
CA GLN A 27 -2.35 10.23 -2.34
C GLN A 27 -3.06 11.37 -1.60
N ILE A 28 -2.70 11.60 -0.35
CA ILE A 28 -3.23 12.70 0.47
C ILE A 28 -2.75 14.05 -0.10
N ALA A 29 -1.48 14.18 -0.46
CA ALA A 29 -0.95 15.40 -1.08
C ALA A 29 -1.62 15.69 -2.44
N LYS A 30 -1.79 14.66 -3.27
CA LYS A 30 -2.53 14.76 -4.54
C LYS A 30 -3.99 15.16 -4.30
N GLY A 31 -4.62 14.59 -3.28
CA GLY A 31 -5.97 14.93 -2.84
C GLY A 31 -6.10 16.38 -2.38
N MET A 32 -5.10 16.96 -1.70
CA MET A 32 -5.16 18.38 -1.31
C MET A 32 -5.04 19.33 -2.50
N VAL A 33 -4.17 19.01 -3.47
CA VAL A 33 -3.90 19.89 -4.62
C VAL A 33 -4.99 19.78 -5.68
N LYS A 34 -5.48 18.57 -5.94
CA LYS A 34 -6.51 18.27 -6.97
C LYS A 34 -7.88 17.97 -6.37
N GLY A 35 -8.06 18.22 -5.08
CA GLY A 35 -9.26 17.87 -4.34
C GLY A 35 -10.49 18.61 -4.83
N VAL A 36 -11.64 17.98 -4.59
CA VAL A 36 -12.94 18.63 -4.73
C VAL A 36 -13.24 19.36 -3.42
N ALA A 37 -14.09 20.39 -3.48
CA ALA A 37 -14.58 21.02 -2.26
C ALA A 37 -15.30 19.99 -1.38
N ASP A 38 -15.04 20.05 -0.07
CA ASP A 38 -15.70 19.19 0.90
C ASP A 38 -17.20 19.45 0.93
N ARG A 39 -17.98 18.42 1.25
CA ARG A 39 -19.41 18.56 1.50
C ARG A 39 -19.62 19.34 2.80
N LEU A 40 -20.67 20.15 2.85
CA LEU A 40 -21.10 20.79 4.08
C LEU A 40 -21.90 19.78 4.90
N ASP A 41 -21.24 19.06 5.79
CA ASP A 41 -21.88 18.11 6.69
C ASP A 41 -22.23 18.76 8.04
N SER A 42 -23.39 18.44 8.58
CA SER A 42 -23.87 19.02 9.84
C SER A 42 -23.07 18.48 11.03
N ALA A 43 -22.48 19.39 11.82
CA ALA A 43 -21.86 19.08 13.11
C ALA A 43 -22.84 19.26 14.30
N PHE A 44 -24.15 19.16 14.07
CA PHE A 44 -25.14 19.36 15.11
C PHE A 44 -24.99 18.32 16.23
N HIS A 45 -24.89 18.78 17.47
CA HIS A 45 -24.86 17.95 18.66
C HIS A 45 -25.68 18.60 19.79
N LEU A 46 -26.21 17.77 20.68
CA LEU A 46 -26.95 18.26 21.84
C LEU A 46 -25.98 18.75 22.92
N GLY A 47 -26.30 19.89 23.52
CA GLY A 47 -25.58 20.44 24.66
C GLY A 47 -26.53 20.75 25.82
N TYR A 48 -26.04 20.66 27.06
CA TYR A 48 -26.86 20.87 28.25
C TYR A 48 -27.59 22.22 28.23
N ASN A 49 -26.88 23.31 27.90
CA ASN A 49 -27.46 24.65 27.84
C ASN A 49 -28.59 24.75 26.79
N MET A 50 -28.42 24.09 25.64
CA MET A 50 -29.42 24.04 24.58
C MET A 50 -30.69 23.34 25.05
N ILE A 51 -30.56 22.17 25.69
CA ILE A 51 -31.70 21.40 26.20
C ILE A 51 -32.45 22.21 27.28
N LEU A 52 -31.73 22.80 28.23
CA LEU A 52 -32.33 23.61 29.30
C LEU A 52 -33.08 24.83 28.74
N ASN A 53 -32.53 25.50 27.73
CA ASN A 53 -33.21 26.61 27.07
C ASN A 53 -34.45 26.17 26.29
N LEU A 54 -34.41 25.01 25.63
CA LEU A 54 -35.56 24.48 24.91
C LEU A 54 -36.66 24.01 25.85
N MET A 55 -36.33 23.44 27.01
CA MET A 55 -37.32 23.09 28.03
C MET A 55 -37.95 24.31 28.71
N ARG A 56 -37.24 25.44 28.75
CA ARG A 56 -37.72 26.69 29.37
C ARG A 56 -38.74 27.44 28.52
N VAL A 57 -38.66 27.32 27.19
CA VAL A 57 -39.52 28.07 26.26
C VAL A 57 -40.76 27.23 25.96
N GLU A 58 -41.93 27.70 26.39
CA GLU A 58 -43.20 27.06 26.06
C GLU A 58 -43.44 27.09 24.54
N GLY A 59 -43.80 25.94 23.97
CA GLY A 59 -44.10 25.79 22.54
C GLY A 59 -42.96 25.22 21.68
N ILE A 60 -41.76 25.01 22.21
CA ILE A 60 -40.65 24.36 21.49
C ILE A 60 -40.12 23.20 22.33
N SER A 61 -39.99 22.01 21.73
CA SER A 61 -39.38 20.86 22.41
C SER A 61 -37.99 20.55 21.84
N PRO A 62 -37.09 19.93 22.63
CA PRO A 62 -35.83 19.40 22.10
C PRO A 62 -36.03 18.45 20.92
N LYS A 63 -37.11 17.65 20.94
CA LYS A 63 -37.47 16.74 19.85
C LYS A 63 -37.78 17.50 18.56
N PHE A 64 -38.51 18.61 18.65
CA PHE A 64 -38.83 19.46 17.51
C PHE A 64 -37.58 20.05 16.85
N MET A 65 -36.57 20.43 17.64
CA MET A 65 -35.28 20.89 17.10
C MET A 65 -34.54 19.75 16.38
N LEU A 66 -34.55 18.54 16.94
CA LEU A 66 -33.89 17.38 16.32
C LEU A 66 -34.49 17.06 14.95
N GLU A 67 -35.82 17.02 14.85
CA GLU A 67 -36.54 16.73 13.60
C GLU A 67 -36.24 17.74 12.48
N ARG A 68 -35.98 19.01 12.83
CA ARG A 68 -35.67 20.09 11.88
C ARG A 68 -34.17 20.40 11.76
N SER A 69 -33.32 19.62 12.41
CA SER A 69 -31.87 19.82 12.33
C SER A 69 -31.35 19.50 10.92
N PHE A 70 -30.32 20.23 10.48
CA PHE A 70 -29.68 19.94 9.19
C PHE A 70 -29.06 18.54 9.16
N TYR A 71 -28.60 18.04 10.31
CA TYR A 71 -28.13 16.66 10.48
C TYR A 71 -29.23 15.64 10.15
N GLN A 72 -30.43 15.82 10.71
CA GLN A 72 -31.57 14.94 10.42
C GLN A 72 -32.00 15.01 8.95
N PHE A 73 -32.00 16.22 8.37
CA PHE A 73 -32.29 16.42 6.95
C PHE A 73 -31.30 15.63 6.06
N GLN A 74 -30.00 15.75 6.32
CA GLN A 74 -28.97 15.03 5.55
C GLN A 74 -29.13 13.51 5.65
N ASN A 75 -29.40 12.99 6.84
CA ASN A 75 -29.62 11.56 7.02
C ASN A 75 -30.88 11.08 6.29
N THR A 76 -31.98 11.83 6.41
CA THR A 76 -33.27 11.45 5.79
C THR A 76 -33.18 11.49 4.27
N VAL A 77 -32.44 12.44 3.70
CA VAL A 77 -32.18 12.50 2.25
C VAL A 77 -31.23 11.39 1.78
N ALA A 78 -30.29 10.96 2.62
CA ALA A 78 -29.35 9.89 2.27
C ALA A 78 -29.97 8.48 2.31
N VAL A 79 -30.97 8.25 3.17
CA VAL A 79 -31.57 6.92 3.38
C VAL A 79 -32.13 6.30 2.09
N PRO A 80 -32.97 6.95 1.27
CA PRO A 80 -33.52 6.33 0.07
C PRO A 80 -32.45 5.91 -0.94
N ALA A 81 -31.37 6.69 -1.06
CA ALA A 81 -30.25 6.35 -1.94
C ALA A 81 -29.47 5.12 -1.43
N LEU A 82 -29.33 4.99 -0.10
CA LEU A 82 -28.71 3.81 0.52
C LEU A 82 -29.61 2.58 0.41
N GLU A 83 -30.92 2.72 0.61
CA GLU A 83 -31.90 1.64 0.44
C GLU A 83 -31.88 1.11 -0.99
N LYS A 84 -31.91 2.00 -1.99
CA LYS A 84 -31.77 1.62 -3.40
C LYS A 84 -30.46 0.89 -3.68
N LYS A 85 -29.35 1.34 -3.09
CA LYS A 85 -28.05 0.68 -3.25
C LYS A 85 -28.00 -0.69 -2.57
N ILE A 86 -28.68 -0.88 -1.45
CA ILE A 86 -28.82 -2.18 -0.79
C ILE A 86 -29.64 -3.12 -1.67
N GLU A 87 -30.72 -2.63 -2.28
CA GLU A 87 -31.55 -3.40 -3.20
C GLU A 87 -30.76 -3.82 -4.45
N GLU A 88 -30.06 -2.88 -5.09
CA GLU A 88 -29.16 -3.16 -6.23
C GLU A 88 -28.09 -4.22 -5.87
N LEU A 89 -27.43 -4.09 -4.72
CA LEU A 89 -26.41 -5.06 -4.29
C LEU A 89 -26.99 -6.43 -3.92
N LYS A 90 -28.24 -6.48 -3.45
CA LYS A 90 -28.94 -7.74 -3.18
C LYS A 90 -29.33 -8.44 -4.48
N GLU A 91 -29.85 -7.70 -5.45
CA GLU A 91 -30.15 -8.23 -6.78
C GLU A 91 -28.87 -8.75 -7.44
N GLU A 92 -27.77 -8.00 -7.40
CA GLU A 92 -26.46 -8.46 -7.88
C GLU A 92 -26.00 -9.75 -7.16
N ALA A 93 -26.25 -9.88 -5.85
CA ALA A 93 -25.88 -11.06 -5.10
C ALA A 93 -26.78 -12.28 -5.41
N GLU A 94 -28.07 -12.06 -5.67
CA GLU A 94 -29.02 -13.10 -6.06
C GLU A 94 -28.81 -13.58 -7.51
N ASP A 95 -28.37 -12.69 -8.40
CA ASP A 95 -28.02 -13.00 -9.80
C ASP A 95 -26.75 -13.88 -9.89
N ILE A 96 -25.82 -13.74 -8.93
CA ILE A 96 -24.63 -14.60 -8.85
C ILE A 96 -25.04 -15.99 -8.36
N GLN A 97 -25.45 -16.85 -9.30
CA GLN A 97 -25.67 -18.27 -9.03
C GLN A 97 -24.37 -19.06 -9.18
N VAL A 98 -23.92 -19.66 -8.08
CA VAL A 98 -22.75 -20.54 -8.04
C VAL A 98 -23.24 -21.98 -7.89
N ASP A 99 -22.89 -22.82 -8.86
CA ASP A 99 -23.14 -24.25 -8.79
C ASP A 99 -22.41 -24.85 -7.59
N ASP A 100 -23.09 -25.72 -6.83
CA ASP A 100 -22.51 -26.43 -5.68
C ASP A 100 -21.90 -25.50 -4.61
N SER A 101 -22.67 -24.47 -4.25
CA SER A 101 -22.27 -23.39 -3.33
C SER A 101 -21.68 -23.89 -1.99
N ASP A 102 -22.20 -24.99 -1.44
CA ASP A 102 -21.71 -25.54 -0.16
C ASP A 102 -20.27 -26.06 -0.28
N ASN A 103 -19.95 -26.83 -1.33
CA ASN A 103 -18.60 -27.33 -1.57
C ASN A 103 -17.64 -26.20 -1.97
N VAL A 104 -18.10 -25.24 -2.79
CA VAL A 104 -17.29 -24.08 -3.18
C VAL A 104 -16.95 -23.21 -1.97
N LYS A 105 -17.90 -23.03 -1.05
CA LYS A 105 -17.69 -22.30 0.20
C LYS A 105 -16.66 -23.00 1.08
N GLU A 106 -16.79 -24.30 1.28
CA GLU A 106 -15.83 -25.07 2.07
C GLU A 106 -14.42 -24.99 1.45
N TYR A 107 -14.31 -25.17 0.12
CA TYR A 107 -13.05 -25.03 -0.60
C TYR A 107 -12.44 -23.63 -0.42
N TYR A 108 -13.25 -22.58 -0.54
CA TYR A 108 -12.80 -21.20 -0.38
C TYR A 108 -12.33 -20.92 1.05
N ASP A 109 -13.06 -21.39 2.06
CA ASP A 109 -12.69 -21.21 3.47
C ASP A 109 -11.37 -21.91 3.79
N ILE A 110 -11.19 -23.16 3.31
CA ILE A 110 -9.92 -23.90 3.44
C ILE A 110 -8.80 -23.14 2.72
N ARG A 111 -9.04 -22.66 1.49
CA ARG A 111 -8.04 -21.93 0.72
C ARG A 111 -7.60 -20.65 1.44
N LYS A 112 -8.55 -19.91 2.01
CA LYS A 112 -8.30 -18.68 2.76
C LYS A 112 -7.51 -18.96 4.05
N GLN A 113 -7.86 -20.02 4.78
CA GLN A 113 -7.09 -20.45 5.96
C GLN A 113 -5.66 -20.86 5.58
N LEU A 114 -5.49 -21.59 4.48
CA LEU A 114 -4.18 -21.98 3.97
C LEU A 114 -3.33 -20.74 3.63
N ASP A 115 -3.92 -19.73 2.98
CA ASP A 115 -3.24 -18.48 2.68
C ASP A 115 -2.83 -17.72 3.96
N GLN A 116 -3.69 -17.69 4.99
CA GLN A 116 -3.35 -17.11 6.30
C GLN A 116 -2.20 -17.84 6.98
N TYR A 117 -2.25 -19.18 7.02
CA TYR A 117 -1.16 -19.97 7.61
C TYR A 117 0.15 -19.84 6.84
N ASN A 118 0.09 -19.72 5.51
CA ASN A 118 1.28 -19.43 4.70
C ASN A 118 1.88 -18.05 5.03
N GLU A 119 1.04 -17.04 5.27
CA GLU A 119 1.51 -15.72 5.68
C GLU A 119 2.19 -15.76 7.06
N ASP A 120 1.60 -16.45 8.03
CA ASP A 120 2.20 -16.59 9.35
C ASP A 120 3.50 -17.42 9.32
N TYR A 121 3.52 -18.48 8.52
CA TYR A 121 4.74 -19.24 8.25
C TYR A 121 5.83 -18.37 7.63
N SER A 122 5.48 -17.53 6.65
CA SER A 122 6.40 -16.57 6.04
C SER A 122 6.98 -15.60 7.06
N LYS A 123 6.16 -15.07 7.99
CA LYS A 123 6.61 -14.16 9.06
C LYS A 123 7.61 -14.84 9.99
N VAL A 124 7.41 -16.12 10.31
CA VAL A 124 8.35 -16.87 11.16
C VAL A 124 9.67 -17.08 10.43
N ILE A 125 9.65 -17.43 9.14
CA ILE A 125 10.88 -17.57 8.35
C ILE A 125 11.62 -16.24 8.26
N SER A 126 10.92 -15.15 7.96
CA SER A 126 11.52 -13.83 7.75
C SER A 126 12.02 -13.17 9.04
N HIS A 127 11.70 -13.73 10.21
CA HIS A 127 12.19 -13.23 11.47
C HIS A 127 13.74 -13.21 11.49
N PRO A 128 14.39 -12.12 11.95
CA PRO A 128 15.85 -11.97 11.90
C PRO A 128 16.60 -13.11 12.59
N GLY A 129 16.05 -13.71 13.65
CA GLY A 129 16.65 -14.87 14.32
C GLY A 129 16.81 -16.09 13.41
N ASN A 130 15.96 -16.24 12.39
CA ASN A 130 15.92 -17.40 11.50
C ASN A 130 16.58 -17.11 10.14
N ILE A 131 16.31 -15.95 9.54
CA ILE A 131 16.68 -15.67 8.14
C ILE A 131 18.14 -15.22 7.95
N LEU A 132 18.73 -14.52 8.93
CA LEU A 132 20.03 -13.85 8.76
C LEU A 132 21.19 -14.80 8.37
N PRO A 133 21.32 -16.02 8.92
CA PRO A 133 22.37 -16.96 8.51
C PRO A 133 22.28 -17.39 7.03
N HIS A 134 21.09 -17.29 6.44
CA HIS A 134 20.79 -17.77 5.10
C HIS A 134 20.87 -16.66 4.03
N LEU A 135 20.83 -15.37 4.42
CA LEU A 135 20.94 -14.18 3.55
C LEU A 135 22.37 -13.85 3.09
N LYS A 136 23.16 -14.88 2.77
CA LYS A 136 24.48 -14.68 2.17
C LYS A 136 24.34 -14.08 0.77
N GLY A 137 25.30 -13.26 0.36
CA GLY A 137 25.35 -12.73 -1.01
C GLY A 137 25.24 -13.85 -2.06
N GLY A 138 24.42 -13.62 -3.07
CA GLY A 138 24.16 -14.55 -4.17
C GLY A 138 22.94 -15.42 -3.96
N ARG A 139 22.38 -15.46 -2.74
CA ARG A 139 21.16 -16.23 -2.42
C ARG A 139 19.97 -15.78 -3.26
N LEU A 140 19.21 -16.74 -3.79
CA LEU A 140 17.92 -16.44 -4.42
C LEU A 140 16.80 -16.36 -3.39
N ILE A 141 15.98 -15.33 -3.49
CA ILE A 141 14.82 -15.08 -2.64
C ILE A 141 13.62 -14.64 -3.48
N LYS A 142 12.41 -15.00 -3.07
CA LYS A 142 11.17 -14.52 -3.69
C LYS A 142 10.68 -13.29 -2.95
N ILE A 143 10.37 -12.24 -3.69
CA ILE A 143 10.14 -10.90 -3.14
C ILE A 143 8.72 -10.47 -3.45
N LYS A 144 7.98 -10.13 -2.39
CA LYS A 144 6.64 -9.55 -2.48
C LYS A 144 6.58 -8.34 -1.55
N ILE A 145 6.41 -7.15 -2.12
CA ILE A 145 6.31 -5.90 -1.37
C ILE A 145 4.85 -5.43 -1.44
N GLY A 146 4.11 -5.57 -0.34
CA GLY A 146 2.68 -5.30 -0.30
C GLY A 146 1.93 -6.14 -1.35
N ALA A 147 1.23 -5.49 -2.27
CA ALA A 147 0.49 -6.14 -3.36
C ALA A 147 1.38 -6.50 -4.58
N HIS A 148 2.65 -6.08 -4.61
CA HIS A 148 3.52 -6.23 -5.76
C HIS A 148 4.47 -7.42 -5.62
N ASP A 149 4.27 -8.43 -6.47
CA ASP A 149 5.18 -9.57 -6.59
C ASP A 149 6.29 -9.27 -7.60
N TYR A 150 7.52 -9.18 -7.11
CA TYR A 150 8.72 -8.98 -7.95
C TYR A 150 9.33 -10.31 -8.40
N GLY A 151 8.78 -11.45 -7.96
CA GLY A 151 9.26 -12.78 -8.27
C GLY A 151 10.60 -13.07 -7.59
N TRP A 152 11.40 -13.91 -8.23
CA TRP A 152 12.72 -14.29 -7.76
C TRP A 152 13.75 -13.17 -7.98
N GLY A 153 14.57 -12.91 -6.96
CA GLY A 153 15.69 -11.97 -6.99
C GLY A 153 16.92 -12.52 -6.27
N ILE A 154 18.07 -11.86 -6.45
CA ILE A 154 19.35 -12.26 -5.88
C ILE A 154 19.77 -11.28 -4.78
N VAL A 155 20.02 -11.80 -3.58
CA VAL A 155 20.57 -11.03 -2.46
C VAL A 155 21.97 -10.54 -2.82
N ILE A 156 22.20 -9.24 -2.67
CA ILE A 156 23.51 -8.63 -2.84
C ILE A 156 24.20 -8.54 -1.48
N SER A 157 23.56 -7.85 -0.56
CA SER A 157 24.05 -7.60 0.79
C SER A 157 22.87 -7.28 1.71
N PHE A 158 23.09 -7.36 3.02
CA PHE A 158 22.14 -6.87 4.00
C PHE A 158 22.88 -6.04 5.06
N SER A 159 22.17 -5.12 5.68
CA SER A 159 22.71 -4.26 6.73
C SER A 159 21.63 -3.95 7.78
N LYS A 160 22.05 -3.75 9.03
CA LYS A 160 21.11 -3.35 10.08
C LYS A 160 20.68 -1.90 9.86
N ARG A 161 19.36 -1.66 9.86
CA ARG A 161 18.77 -0.34 9.69
C ARG A 161 19.11 0.52 10.90
N LYS A 162 19.77 1.66 10.67
CA LYS A 162 20.08 2.63 11.73
C LYS A 162 18.90 3.59 11.87
N SER A 163 18.33 3.67 13.08
CA SER A 163 17.29 4.66 13.39
C SER A 163 17.95 6.01 13.63
N ARG A 164 17.64 7.01 12.79
CA ARG A 164 18.12 8.39 13.00
C ARG A 164 17.34 9.13 14.10
N ASN A 165 16.09 8.71 14.36
CA ASN A 165 15.13 9.44 15.21
C ASN A 165 14.59 8.61 16.38
N GLN A 166 15.33 7.60 16.86
CA GLN A 166 14.89 6.67 17.92
C GLN A 166 13.57 5.93 17.64
N ALA A 167 13.07 5.95 16.39
CA ALA A 167 11.94 5.14 15.99
C ALA A 167 12.28 3.65 16.19
N GLN A 168 11.44 2.96 16.94
CA GLN A 168 11.54 1.52 17.16
C GLN A 168 10.96 0.81 15.94
N PHE A 169 11.84 0.13 15.20
CA PHE A 169 11.44 -0.72 14.09
C PHE A 169 11.00 -2.08 14.62
N SER A 170 10.07 -2.74 13.93
CA SER A 170 9.82 -4.15 14.18
C SER A 170 11.08 -4.97 13.88
N ASP A 171 11.14 -6.19 14.39
CA ASP A 171 12.27 -7.11 14.12
C ASP A 171 12.48 -7.31 12.61
N HIS A 172 11.40 -7.35 11.83
CA HIS A 172 11.43 -7.53 10.38
C HIS A 172 11.84 -6.28 9.60
N GLU A 173 11.58 -5.09 10.15
CA GLU A 173 12.01 -3.81 9.58
C GLU A 173 13.42 -3.39 10.01
N SER A 174 13.99 -4.10 10.99
CA SER A 174 15.29 -3.77 11.58
C SER A 174 16.48 -4.03 10.66
N TYR A 175 16.29 -4.76 9.56
CA TYR A 175 17.31 -5.04 8.54
C TYR A 175 16.86 -4.59 7.15
N LEU A 176 17.81 -4.08 6.38
CA LEU A 176 17.65 -3.77 4.97
C LEU A 176 18.47 -4.74 4.14
N VAL A 177 17.83 -5.36 3.16
CA VAL A 177 18.44 -6.27 2.19
C VAL A 177 18.45 -5.59 0.83
N GLN A 178 19.62 -5.50 0.20
CA GLN A 178 19.76 -5.07 -1.19
C GLN A 178 19.56 -6.26 -2.09
N VAL A 179 18.61 -6.17 -3.02
CA VAL A 179 18.22 -7.30 -3.86
C VAL A 179 18.16 -6.89 -5.31
N PHE A 180 18.76 -7.72 -6.16
CA PHE A 180 18.69 -7.59 -7.60
C PHE A 180 17.43 -8.27 -8.13
N VAL A 181 16.60 -7.51 -8.85
CA VAL A 181 15.37 -7.99 -9.51
C VAL A 181 15.46 -7.73 -11.01
N ASN A 182 14.83 -8.59 -11.84
CA ASN A 182 14.79 -8.41 -13.30
C ASN A 182 13.37 -8.14 -13.86
N THR A 183 12.40 -7.99 -12.98
CA THR A 183 10.97 -7.81 -13.26
C THR A 183 10.51 -6.37 -13.13
N MET A 184 11.39 -5.41 -12.87
CA MET A 184 11.02 -4.01 -12.66
C MET A 184 10.45 -3.40 -13.94
N TYR A 185 9.34 -2.66 -13.84
CA TYR A 185 8.76 -1.95 -14.98
C TYR A 185 9.73 -0.88 -15.53
N VAL A 186 9.79 -0.74 -16.86
CA VAL A 186 10.76 0.13 -17.55
C VAL A 186 10.58 1.61 -17.21
N ASP A 187 9.35 2.09 -17.07
CA ASP A 187 9.09 3.50 -16.75
C ASP A 187 9.01 3.78 -15.24
N SER A 188 9.31 2.79 -14.39
CA SER A 188 9.40 3.03 -12.94
C SER A 188 10.44 4.14 -12.65
N PRO A 189 10.22 5.03 -11.67
CA PRO A 189 11.17 6.10 -11.37
C PRO A 189 12.35 5.58 -10.51
N VAL A 190 13.20 4.72 -11.09
CA VAL A 190 14.32 4.07 -10.35
C VAL A 190 15.35 5.04 -9.79
N ASN A 191 15.47 6.23 -10.38
CA ASN A 191 16.37 7.27 -9.89
C ASN A 191 15.95 7.80 -8.50
N LEU A 192 14.71 7.56 -8.08
CA LEU A 192 14.21 7.95 -6.76
C LEU A 192 14.42 6.86 -5.69
N ILE A 193 14.93 5.69 -6.07
CA ILE A 193 15.25 4.61 -5.12
C ILE A 193 16.47 5.03 -4.30
N LYS A 194 16.30 5.14 -2.99
CA LYS A 194 17.38 5.43 -2.05
C LYS A 194 17.84 4.13 -1.40
N PRO A 195 19.13 3.74 -1.45
CA PRO A 195 19.61 2.46 -0.92
C PRO A 195 19.24 2.17 0.55
N MET A 196 19.14 3.20 1.39
CA MET A 196 18.84 3.04 2.82
C MET A 196 17.36 3.28 3.17
N ASN A 197 16.48 3.39 2.18
CA ASN A 197 15.05 3.58 2.39
C ASN A 197 14.25 2.44 1.73
N PRO A 198 13.59 1.56 2.51
CA PRO A 198 12.78 0.49 1.95
C PRO A 198 11.46 0.98 1.34
N ASN A 199 11.04 2.21 1.68
CA ASN A 199 9.80 2.77 1.15
C ASN A 199 10.02 3.22 -0.30
N LEU A 200 9.50 2.42 -1.23
CA LEU A 200 9.53 2.71 -2.65
C LEU A 200 8.54 3.81 -2.98
N VAL A 201 8.94 4.71 -3.89
CA VAL A 201 8.09 5.81 -4.36
C VAL A 201 6.97 5.26 -5.25
N ASP A 202 5.81 5.93 -5.23
CA ASP A 202 4.69 5.67 -6.13
C ASP A 202 5.16 5.55 -7.59
N GLY A 203 4.71 4.48 -8.26
CA GLY A 203 5.08 4.15 -9.62
C GLY A 203 6.20 3.11 -9.74
N ILE A 204 6.91 2.79 -8.67
CA ILE A 204 7.84 1.65 -8.65
C ILE A 204 7.03 0.36 -8.49
N ARG A 205 6.97 -0.42 -9.57
CA ARG A 205 6.21 -1.67 -9.63
C ARG A 205 6.88 -2.70 -10.53
N PRO A 206 6.53 -3.98 -10.38
CA PRO A 206 6.87 -5.00 -11.37
C PRO A 206 6.14 -4.75 -12.70
N ALA A 207 6.72 -5.26 -13.79
CA ALA A 207 6.15 -5.26 -15.12
C ALA A 207 4.97 -6.25 -15.19
N LYS A 208 3.86 -5.83 -15.80
CA LYS A 208 2.70 -6.68 -16.07
C LYS A 208 2.93 -7.53 -17.32
N LYS A 209 2.06 -8.53 -17.53
CA LYS A 209 2.08 -9.38 -18.75
C LYS A 209 2.04 -8.49 -20.00
N GLY A 210 3.05 -8.61 -20.86
CA GLY A 210 3.19 -7.82 -22.10
C GLY A 210 4.02 -6.54 -21.98
N GLU A 211 4.36 -6.09 -20.77
CA GLU A 211 5.23 -4.94 -20.56
C GLU A 211 6.71 -5.33 -20.59
N LYS A 212 7.56 -4.38 -20.99
CA LYS A 212 9.02 -4.57 -20.90
C LYS A 212 9.46 -4.44 -19.45
N ALA A 213 10.36 -5.33 -19.04
CA ALA A 213 11.00 -5.31 -17.74
C ALA A 213 12.48 -4.92 -17.85
N ARG A 214 13.03 -4.33 -16.81
CA ARG A 214 14.46 -4.06 -16.64
C ARG A 214 14.97 -4.62 -15.32
N SER A 215 16.30 -4.73 -15.24
CA SER A 215 16.98 -5.16 -14.02
C SER A 215 17.40 -3.98 -13.15
N GLU A 216 17.04 -4.00 -11.88
CA GLU A 216 17.42 -2.97 -10.91
C GLU A 216 17.71 -3.56 -9.54
N VAL A 217 18.43 -2.81 -8.71
CA VAL A 217 18.64 -3.14 -7.30
C VAL A 217 17.64 -2.36 -6.45
N ILE A 218 16.90 -3.08 -5.60
CA ILE A 218 15.94 -2.49 -4.68
C ILE A 218 16.29 -2.81 -3.23
N PRO A 219 16.17 -1.84 -2.31
CA PRO A 219 16.24 -2.09 -0.87
C PRO A 219 14.90 -2.62 -0.37
N ILE A 220 14.92 -3.71 0.37
CA ILE A 220 13.73 -4.32 0.98
C ILE A 220 13.95 -4.59 2.47
N THR A 221 12.87 -4.72 3.23
CA THR A 221 12.88 -5.25 4.60
C THR A 221 12.73 -6.77 4.59
N LEU A 222 12.88 -7.41 5.75
CA LEU A 222 12.70 -8.87 5.86
C LEU A 222 11.24 -9.29 5.59
N ASP A 223 10.26 -8.45 5.90
CA ASP A 223 8.83 -8.68 5.60
C ASP A 223 8.55 -8.88 4.10
N SER A 224 9.40 -8.31 3.25
CA SER A 224 9.23 -8.41 1.80
C SER A 224 9.67 -9.76 1.23
N ILE A 225 10.24 -10.64 2.06
CA ILE A 225 10.78 -11.94 1.63
C ILE A 225 9.72 -13.03 1.87
N LYS A 226 9.24 -13.63 0.78
CA LYS A 226 8.23 -14.70 0.82
C LYS A 226 8.85 -16.09 0.93
N SER A 227 9.95 -16.33 0.22
CA SER A 227 10.64 -17.62 0.25
C SER A 227 12.13 -17.47 -0.05
N ILE A 228 12.90 -18.47 0.36
CA ILE A 228 14.36 -18.52 0.21
C ILE A 228 14.70 -19.80 -0.52
N SER A 229 15.52 -19.68 -1.57
CA SER A 229 15.99 -20.85 -2.32
C SER A 229 17.26 -21.45 -1.69
N SER A 230 17.45 -22.75 -1.88
CA SER A 230 18.72 -23.44 -1.60
C SER A 230 19.85 -22.97 -2.52
N CYS A 231 19.53 -22.44 -3.71
CA CYS A 231 20.48 -22.01 -4.73
C CYS A 231 21.17 -20.68 -4.40
N ARG A 232 22.42 -20.55 -4.89
CA ARG A 232 23.19 -19.30 -4.85
C ARG A 232 23.83 -19.04 -6.22
N SER A 233 23.66 -17.82 -6.72
CA SER A 233 24.40 -17.31 -7.86
C SER A 233 25.77 -16.77 -7.42
N ILE A 234 26.76 -16.86 -8.30
CA ILE A 234 28.03 -16.16 -8.11
C ILE A 234 27.76 -14.67 -8.32
N LEU A 235 28.15 -13.84 -7.35
CA LEU A 235 28.06 -12.38 -7.44
C LEU A 235 29.31 -11.81 -8.12
N PRO A 236 29.15 -10.85 -9.05
CA PRO A 236 30.26 -10.06 -9.55
C PRO A 236 30.76 -9.07 -8.48
N ASN A 237 32.06 -8.74 -8.52
CA ASN A 237 32.67 -7.79 -7.58
C ASN A 237 32.08 -6.37 -7.66
N ASP A 238 31.62 -5.96 -8.86
CA ASP A 238 30.96 -4.68 -9.08
C ASP A 238 29.62 -4.88 -9.80
N ILE A 239 28.52 -4.58 -9.09
CA ILE A 239 27.14 -4.74 -9.56
C ILE A 239 26.66 -3.50 -10.33
N ASN A 240 27.39 -2.39 -10.26
CA ASN A 240 27.04 -1.18 -11.02
C ASN A 240 27.50 -1.26 -12.48
N ASN A 241 28.42 -2.17 -12.80
CA ASN A 241 28.82 -2.42 -14.18
C ASN A 241 27.65 -3.02 -15.00
N LYS A 242 27.36 -2.39 -16.15
CA LYS A 242 26.32 -2.84 -17.10
C LYS A 242 26.53 -4.28 -17.58
N GLN A 243 27.78 -4.71 -17.77
CA GLN A 243 28.08 -6.08 -18.19
C GLN A 243 27.77 -7.07 -17.06
N ALA A 244 28.14 -6.75 -15.83
CA ALA A 244 27.87 -7.55 -14.65
C ALA A 244 26.36 -7.76 -14.42
N ARG A 245 25.56 -6.68 -14.54
CA ARG A 245 24.08 -6.76 -14.47
C ARG A 245 23.48 -7.65 -15.55
N LYS A 246 24.01 -7.61 -16.78
CA LYS A 246 23.58 -8.51 -17.86
C LYS A 246 23.86 -9.98 -17.53
N THR A 247 25.04 -10.28 -16.98
CA THR A 247 25.39 -11.65 -16.57
C THR A 247 24.50 -12.14 -15.44
N LEU A 248 24.24 -11.33 -14.41
CA LEU A 248 23.31 -11.65 -13.33
C LEU A 248 21.88 -11.89 -13.83
N ASN A 249 21.41 -11.06 -14.78
CA ASN A 249 20.09 -11.25 -15.39
C ASN A 249 20.00 -12.57 -16.16
N LYS A 250 21.05 -12.92 -16.92
CA LYS A 250 21.13 -14.22 -17.60
C LYS A 250 21.11 -15.38 -16.60
N ALA A 251 21.92 -15.31 -15.54
CA ALA A 251 21.96 -16.32 -14.50
C ALA A 251 20.60 -16.52 -13.82
N LEU A 252 19.93 -15.43 -13.46
CA LEU A 252 18.61 -15.49 -12.83
C LEU A 252 17.55 -16.10 -13.76
N LYS A 253 17.55 -15.72 -15.05
CA LYS A 253 16.66 -16.33 -16.05
C LYS A 253 16.95 -17.81 -16.26
N GLU A 254 18.22 -18.20 -16.26
CA GLU A 254 18.63 -19.59 -16.43
C GLU A 254 18.22 -20.45 -15.23
N ILE A 255 18.38 -19.95 -14.01
CA ILE A 255 17.96 -20.65 -12.79
C ILE A 255 16.44 -20.85 -12.80
N ILE A 256 15.66 -19.80 -13.08
CA ILE A 256 14.19 -19.92 -13.17
C ILE A 256 13.78 -20.89 -14.29
N LYS A 257 14.50 -20.90 -15.43
CA LYS A 257 14.22 -21.84 -16.52
C LYS A 257 14.53 -23.30 -16.14
N ARG A 258 15.54 -23.54 -15.31
CA ARG A 258 15.92 -24.88 -14.85
C ARG A 258 14.96 -25.43 -13.79
N PHE A 259 14.29 -24.56 -13.04
CA PHE A 259 13.32 -24.90 -12.00
C PHE A 259 11.98 -24.21 -12.27
N PRO A 260 11.19 -24.69 -13.24
CA PRO A 260 9.89 -24.09 -13.57
C PRO A 260 8.82 -24.35 -12.49
N ASP A 261 9.02 -25.35 -11.64
CA ASP A 261 8.04 -25.82 -10.66
C ASP A 261 8.24 -25.23 -9.23
N ASP A 262 9.30 -24.41 -9.01
CA ASP A 262 9.65 -23.74 -7.73
C ASP A 262 9.52 -22.20 -7.78
#